data_AF-A0A2E6NQH5-F1
#
_entry.id   AF-A0A2E6NQH5-F1
#
_cell.length_a   1.000
_cell.length_b   1.000
_cell.length_c   1.000
_cell.angle_alpha   90.00
_cell.angle_beta   90.00
_cell.angle_gamma   90.00
#
_symmetry.space_group_name_H-M   'P 1'
#
loop_
_entity.id
_entity.type
_entity.pdbx_description
1 polymer ?
#
loop_
_entity_poly.entity_id
_entity_poly.type
_entity_poly.pdbx_seq_one_letter_code
_entity_poly.pdbx_strand_id
1 'polypeptide(L)' 'MAEALRSEDYLRRTDTVAGWPIRIVTYRIGDRHYCHIDNVSPGATISRAEGTSCREAEEAALSKATERLEKTRRRS' A
#
# COMPACT_ATOMS: atom_id res chain seq x y z
N MET A 1 -9.32 -27.05 -3.30
CA MET A 1 -10.54 -26.22 -3.38
C MET A 1 -10.07 -24.78 -3.40
N ALA A 2 -10.32 -24.04 -4.48
CA ALA A 2 -9.93 -22.64 -4.57
C ALA A 2 -10.99 -21.82 -3.83
N GLU A 3 -10.74 -21.52 -2.56
CA GLU A 3 -11.54 -20.57 -1.81
C GLU A 3 -11.54 -19.26 -2.59
N ALA A 4 -12.74 -18.90 -3.05
CA ALA A 4 -12.97 -17.64 -3.72
C ALA A 4 -12.39 -16.52 -2.84
N LEU A 5 -11.49 -15.72 -3.42
CA LEU A 5 -10.93 -14.49 -2.86
C LEU A 5 -12.06 -13.48 -2.59
N ARG A 6 -12.93 -13.79 -1.62
CA ARG A 6 -13.93 -12.90 -1.08
C ARG A 6 -13.15 -11.90 -0.26
N SER A 7 -12.74 -10.87 -0.97
CA SER A 7 -12.10 -9.64 -0.51
C SER A 7 -12.98 -8.88 0.49
N GLU A 8 -13.41 -9.52 1.58
CA GLU A 8 -14.25 -8.91 2.62
C GLU A 8 -13.55 -7.68 3.25
N ASP A 9 -12.20 -7.66 3.21
CA ASP A 9 -11.35 -6.56 3.67
C ASP A 9 -10.58 -5.84 2.54
N TYR A 10 -11.03 -5.92 1.28
CA TYR A 10 -10.37 -5.15 0.22
C TYR A 10 -10.73 -3.67 0.32
N LEU A 11 -9.76 -2.89 0.77
CA LEU A 11 -9.83 -1.45 0.89
C LEU A 11 -8.85 -0.82 -0.08
N ARG A 12 -9.39 -0.09 -1.06
CA ARG A 12 -8.59 0.73 -1.95
C ARG A 12 -8.89 2.20 -1.67
N ARG A 13 -7.88 2.95 -1.28
CA ARG A 13 -7.93 4.42 -1.21
C ARG A 13 -6.84 5.05 -2.07
N THR A 14 -7.05 6.29 -2.45
CA THR A 14 -6.06 7.09 -3.16
C THR A 14 -5.73 8.27 -2.26
N ASP A 15 -4.46 8.53 -2.05
CA ASP A 15 -3.95 9.59 -1.18
C ASP A 15 -2.84 10.37 -1.88
N THR A 16 -2.40 11.48 -1.32
CA THR A 16 -1.32 12.29 -1.89
C THR A 16 -0.25 12.50 -0.84
N VAL A 17 0.89 11.80 -1.00
CA VAL A 17 2.01 11.85 -0.06
C VAL A 17 3.19 12.52 -0.74
N ALA A 18 3.79 13.51 -0.09
CA ALA A 18 4.93 14.29 -0.62
C ALA A 18 4.68 14.87 -2.05
N GLY A 19 3.43 15.19 -2.38
CA GLY A 19 3.04 15.70 -3.70
C GLY A 19 2.95 14.65 -4.82
N TRP A 20 2.97 13.35 -4.46
CA TRP A 20 2.76 12.23 -5.37
C TRP A 20 1.42 11.54 -5.09
N PRO A 21 0.58 11.31 -6.11
CA PRO A 21 -0.66 10.57 -5.95
C PRO A 21 -0.35 9.08 -5.73
N ILE A 22 -0.60 8.58 -4.53
CA ILE A 22 -0.42 7.17 -4.18
C ILE A 22 -1.77 6.47 -4.08
N ARG A 23 -1.77 5.18 -4.35
CA ARG A 23 -2.88 4.28 -4.12
C ARG A 23 -2.46 3.32 -3.02
N ILE A 24 -3.32 3.20 -2.02
CA ILE A 24 -3.13 2.29 -0.90
C ILE A 24 -4.20 1.22 -1.04
N VAL A 25 -3.76 -0.02 -1.16
CA VAL A 25 -4.61 -1.20 -1.30
C VAL A 25 -4.31 -2.13 -0.14
N THR A 26 -5.25 -2.24 0.79
CA THR A 26 -5.22 -3.21 1.88
C THR A 26 -6.15 -4.37 1.57
N TYR A 27 -5.70 -5.59 1.87
CA TYR A 27 -6.49 -6.80 1.74
C TYR A 27 -6.00 -7.86 2.71
N ARG A 28 -6.91 -8.69 3.20
CA ARG A 28 -6.59 -9.83 4.06
C ARG A 28 -6.49 -11.10 3.22
N ILE A 29 -5.46 -11.91 3.46
CA ILE A 29 -5.35 -13.27 2.92
C ILE A 29 -5.11 -14.22 4.08
N GLY A 30 -6.06 -15.12 4.32
CA GLY A 30 -6.03 -16.03 5.46
C GLY A 30 -5.99 -15.26 6.78
N ASP A 31 -4.91 -15.41 7.54
CA ASP A 31 -4.71 -14.73 8.83
C ASP A 31 -3.77 -13.51 8.77
N ARG A 32 -3.35 -13.11 7.56
CA ARG A 32 -2.43 -11.98 7.37
C ARG A 32 -3.10 -10.83 6.63
N HIS A 33 -2.74 -9.63 7.05
CA HIS A 33 -3.12 -8.38 6.39
C HIS A 33 -1.98 -7.93 5.48
N TYR A 34 -2.31 -7.60 4.26
CA TYR A 34 -1.39 -7.08 3.26
C TYR A 34 -1.76 -5.64 2.94
N CYS A 35 -0.76 -4.78 2.85
CA CYS A 35 -0.88 -3.41 2.39
C CYS A 35 0.06 -3.19 1.22
N HIS A 36 -0.49 -2.76 0.10
CA HIS A 36 0.23 -2.46 -1.11
C HIS A 36 0.07 -0.97 -1.43
N ILE A 37 1.18 -0.27 -1.59
CA ILE A 37 1.19 1.14 -1.96
C ILE A 37 1.85 1.28 -3.34
N ASP A 38 1.06 1.69 -4.31
CA ASP A 38 1.49 1.96 -5.68
C ASP A 38 1.30 3.42 -6.04
N ASN A 39 2.13 3.96 -6.93
CA ASN A 39 1.93 5.31 -7.47
C ASN A 39 0.83 5.23 -8.54
N VAL A 40 -0.17 6.12 -8.49
CA VAL A 40 -1.25 6.15 -9.49
C VAL A 40 -0.70 6.38 -10.90
N SER A 41 0.39 7.13 -11.05
CA SER A 41 1.04 7.37 -12.33
C SER A 41 2.53 7.62 -12.12
N PRO A 42 3.44 6.76 -12.63
CA PRO A 42 3.29 5.78 -13.73
C PRO A 42 2.88 4.34 -13.34
N GLY A 43 2.21 4.11 -12.20
CA GLY A 43 1.82 2.74 -11.79
C GLY A 43 2.92 1.97 -11.05
N ALA A 44 3.99 2.63 -10.62
CA ALA A 44 5.11 1.98 -9.96
C ALA A 44 4.77 1.58 -8.52
N THR A 45 5.05 0.34 -8.12
CA THR A 45 4.96 -0.09 -6.71
C THR A 45 5.96 0.70 -5.88
N ILE A 46 5.45 1.53 -4.95
CA ILE A 46 6.28 2.31 -4.03
C ILE A 46 6.69 1.42 -2.86
N SER A 47 5.74 0.76 -2.20
CA SER A 47 6.03 -0.11 -1.07
C SER A 47 4.98 -1.22 -0.93
N ARG A 48 5.37 -2.28 -0.23
CA ARG A 48 4.47 -3.34 0.21
C ARG A 48 4.82 -3.71 1.64
N ALA A 49 3.82 -3.96 2.45
CA ALA A 49 3.99 -4.50 3.79
C ALA A 49 2.94 -5.57 4.06
N GLU A 50 3.28 -6.48 4.97
CA GLU A 50 2.37 -7.44 5.54
C GLU A 50 2.44 -7.33 7.05
N GLY A 51 1.34 -7.65 7.71
CA GLY A 51 1.23 -7.60 9.16
C GLY A 51 0.15 -8.55 9.66
N THR A 52 0.20 -8.84 10.95
CA THR A 52 -0.84 -9.61 11.63
C THR A 52 -2.13 -8.78 11.73
N SER A 53 -2.01 -7.46 11.78
CA SER A 53 -3.12 -6.50 11.82
C SER A 53 -3.10 -5.53 10.62
N CYS A 54 -4.29 -5.12 10.17
CA CYS A 54 -4.44 -4.10 9.11
C CYS A 54 -3.67 -2.81 9.43
N ARG A 55 -3.74 -2.37 10.70
CA ARG A 55 -3.06 -1.18 11.19
C ARG A 55 -1.53 -1.27 11.09
N GLU A 56 -0.94 -2.37 11.55
CA GLU A 56 0.52 -2.58 11.46
C GLU A 56 0.99 -2.62 10.00
N ALA A 57 0.24 -3.31 9.14
CA ALA A 57 0.56 -3.38 7.71
C ALA A 57 0.46 -1.99 7.05
N GLU A 58 -0.55 -1.20 7.39
CA GLU A 58 -0.74 0.16 6.87
C GLU A 58 0.38 1.10 7.35
N GLU A 59 0.67 1.13 8.66
CA GLU A 59 1.72 1.98 9.23
C GLU A 59 3.11 1.64 8.65
N ALA A 60 3.44 0.35 8.53
CA ALA A 60 4.71 -0.10 7.96
C ALA A 60 4.83 0.22 6.45
N ALA A 61 3.73 0.09 5.70
CA ALA A 61 3.73 0.43 4.28
C ALA A 61 3.85 1.94 4.06
N LEU A 62 3.09 2.74 4.82
CA LEU A 62 3.09 4.20 4.77
C LEU A 62 4.46 4.77 5.14
N SER A 63 5.05 4.32 6.25
CA SER A 63 6.39 4.76 6.66
C SER A 63 7.42 4.55 5.55
N LYS A 64 7.46 3.36 4.96
CA LYS A 64 8.35 3.04 3.82
C LYS A 64 8.02 3.86 2.57
N ALA A 65 6.74 4.10 2.30
CA ALA A 65 6.32 4.90 1.14
C ALA A 65 6.76 6.35 1.28
N THR A 66 6.53 6.96 2.46
CA THR A 66 6.98 8.32 2.78
C THR A 66 8.48 8.43 2.60
N GLU A 67 9.28 7.56 3.22
CA GLU A 67 10.75 7.60 3.07
C GLU A 67 11.21 7.47 1.61
N ARG A 68 10.56 6.61 0.82
CA ARG A 68 10.91 6.43 -0.60
C ARG A 68 10.50 7.62 -1.45
N LEU A 69 9.35 8.21 -1.19
CA LEU A 69 8.85 9.38 -1.91
C LEU A 69 9.66 10.63 -1.58
N GLU A 70 10.05 10.81 -0.32
CA GLU A 70 10.95 11.89 0.11
C GLU A 70 12.34 11.74 -0.52
N LYS A 71 12.86 10.50 -0.61
CA LYS A 71 14.11 10.21 -1.33
C LYS A 71 13.97 10.37 -2.84
N THR A 72 12.77 10.19 -3.38
CA THR A 72 12.43 10.46 -4.78
C THR A 72 12.32 11.98 -4.98
N ARG A 73 13.46 12.68 -4.85
CA ARG A 73 13.60 14.07 -5.29
C ARG A 73 13.20 14.11 -6.76
N ARG A 74 12.21 14.95 -7.09
CA ARG A 74 12.02 15.42 -8.47
C ARG A 74 13.38 15.98 -8.91
N ARG A 75 14.11 15.21 -9.70
CA ARG A 75 15.16 15.76 -10.57
C ARG A 75 14.40 16.53 -11.64
N SER A 76 13.98 17.75 -11.29
CA SER A 76 13.62 18.79 -12.24
C SER A 76 14.83 19.13 -13.10
#